data_AF-A0A968PEM4-F1
#
_entry.id   AF-A0A968PEM4-F1
#
_cell.length_a   1.000
_cell.length_b   1.000
_cell.length_c   1.000
_cell.angle_alpha   90.00
_cell.angle_beta   90.00
_cell.angle_gamma   90.00
#
_symmetry.space_group_name_H-M   'P 1'
#
loop_
_entity.id
_entity.type
_entity.pdbx_description
1 polymer ?
#
loop_
_entity_poly.entity_id
_entity_poly.type
_entity_poly.pdbx_seq_one_letter_code
_entity_poly.pdbx_strand_id
1 'polypeptide(L)'
;MAKAPRTLLVYNHYDVQPARREDGWLNDPFAPEIRDGRVYARGVADNKGNLLFRLHAIEAYCAAYGSLPLRVCFVIDGEEEIGSPHLTRFVHQHNDLIRADGCIWESGRKGDDDRPLLQLGVRGILFLELSIHSPANEIHSSWANIVENPSFMLMDRLRRALETLTDAAGRPTFDNLLHDLPTPSEADLTLLETVPFDLATFQIERGVLLRDGMTTPREALRRLFFEPTCNVCGFSVGYGAPGVKTVIPNRAVAKLDFRLPPA
;
A
#
# COMPACT_ATOMS: atom_id res chain seq x y z
N MET A 1 8.33 35.47 -16.20
CA MET A 1 8.90 34.15 -15.84
C MET A 1 9.59 33.60 -17.07
N ALA A 2 10.89 33.32 -17.00
CA ALA A 2 11.62 32.80 -18.16
C ALA A 2 10.97 31.49 -18.61
N LYS A 3 10.67 31.40 -19.91
CA LYS A 3 10.09 30.22 -20.57
C LYS A 3 11.17 29.13 -20.60
N ALA A 4 11.35 28.44 -19.48
CA ALA A 4 12.11 27.20 -19.48
C ALA A 4 11.43 26.23 -20.46
N PRO A 5 12.19 25.53 -21.33
CA PRO A 5 11.62 24.75 -22.42
C PRO A 5 10.88 23.49 -21.94
N ARG A 6 11.12 23.08 -20.69
CA ARG A 6 10.57 21.86 -20.08
C ARG A 6 10.08 22.13 -18.66
N THR A 7 9.03 21.41 -18.27
CA THR A 7 8.48 21.42 -16.92
C THR A 7 8.60 20.03 -16.30
N LEU A 8 9.19 19.95 -15.10
CA LEU A 8 9.24 18.75 -14.29
C LEU A 8 8.19 18.85 -13.18
N LEU A 9 7.26 17.90 -13.13
CA LEU A 9 6.37 17.75 -12.00
C LEU A 9 7.05 16.92 -10.92
N VAL A 10 6.88 17.35 -9.68
CA VAL A 10 7.34 16.65 -8.50
C VAL A 10 6.12 16.43 -7.62
N TYR A 11 5.70 15.17 -7.52
CA TYR A 11 4.64 14.78 -6.60
C TYR A 11 5.26 14.39 -5.26
N ASN A 12 4.68 14.85 -4.16
CA ASN A 12 4.98 14.46 -2.79
C ASN A 12 3.69 14.52 -1.97
N HIS A 13 3.71 14.03 -0.73
CA HIS A 13 2.66 14.26 0.25
C HIS A 13 3.22 14.76 1.58
N TYR A 14 2.36 15.37 2.40
CA TYR A 14 2.72 15.89 3.73
C TYR A 14 1.93 15.27 4.88
N ASP A 15 0.85 14.54 4.59
CA ASP A 15 0.23 13.69 5.58
C ASP A 15 1.13 12.49 5.92
N VAL A 16 0.80 11.79 7.01
CA VAL A 16 1.63 10.70 7.51
C VAL A 16 0.74 9.67 8.20
N GLN A 17 1.12 8.40 8.14
CA GLN A 17 0.45 7.37 8.95
C GLN A 17 0.42 7.72 10.46
N PRO A 18 -0.60 7.24 11.21
CA PRO A 18 -0.60 7.31 12.66
C PRO A 18 0.66 6.65 13.28
N ALA A 19 1.05 7.11 14.46
CA ALA A 19 2.10 6.49 15.26
C ALA A 19 1.91 6.86 16.74
N ARG A 20 2.21 5.92 17.63
CA ARG A 20 2.22 6.13 19.07
C ARG A 20 3.42 5.45 19.71
N ARG A 21 3.78 5.88 20.93
CA ARG A 21 4.92 5.29 21.65
C ARG A 21 4.68 3.81 21.97
N GLU A 22 3.43 3.42 22.20
CA GLU A 22 3.01 2.06 22.51
C GLU A 22 3.21 1.09 21.32
N ASP A 23 3.37 1.61 20.10
CA ASP A 23 3.66 0.81 18.90
C ASP A 23 5.13 0.33 18.85
N GLY A 24 5.93 0.61 19.89
CA GLY A 24 7.32 0.18 20.02
C GLY A 24 8.36 1.25 19.66
N TRP A 25 7.98 2.53 19.61
CA TRP A 25 8.92 3.61 19.32
C TRP A 25 9.84 3.89 20.52
N LEU A 26 11.14 4.04 20.26
CA LEU A 26 12.14 4.40 21.28
C LEU A 26 12.00 5.87 21.71
N ASN A 27 11.66 6.74 20.78
CA ASN A 27 11.38 8.17 20.98
C ASN A 27 9.90 8.50 20.74
N ASP A 28 9.49 9.72 21.09
CA ASP A 28 8.21 10.23 20.59
C ASP A 28 8.26 10.22 19.05
N PRO A 29 7.32 9.52 18.36
CA PRO A 29 7.34 9.42 16.90
C PRO A 29 7.30 10.78 16.19
N PHE A 30 6.78 11.83 16.82
CA PHE A 30 6.69 13.17 16.23
C PHE A 30 7.79 14.12 16.72
N ALA A 31 8.72 13.65 17.55
CA ALA A 31 9.94 14.35 17.92
C ALA A 31 11.15 13.70 17.22
N PRO A 32 11.69 14.31 16.15
CA PRO A 32 12.81 13.72 15.40
C PRO A 32 14.05 13.52 16.27
N GLU A 33 14.66 12.36 16.16
CA GLU A 33 15.93 12.04 16.82
C GLU A 33 16.95 11.52 15.82
N ILE A 34 18.23 11.87 16.01
CA ILE A 34 19.34 11.32 15.21
C ILE A 34 20.05 10.25 16.02
N ARG A 35 20.14 9.03 15.47
CA ARG A 35 20.95 7.93 16.03
C ARG A 35 21.77 7.29 14.93
N ASP A 36 23.07 7.07 15.18
CA ASP A 36 23.99 6.43 14.24
C ASP A 36 23.92 7.02 12.81
N GLY A 37 23.83 8.36 12.72
CA GLY A 37 23.74 9.08 11.46
C GLY A 37 22.40 8.98 10.72
N ARG A 38 21.36 8.39 11.34
CA ARG A 38 20.02 8.23 10.78
C ARG A 38 18.99 9.05 11.56
N VAL A 39 18.02 9.62 10.85
CA VAL A 39 16.91 10.38 11.45
C VAL A 39 15.72 9.45 11.69
N TYR A 40 15.19 9.46 12.91
CA TYR A 40 14.06 8.64 13.34
C TYR A 40 12.89 9.53 13.77
N ALA A 41 11.87 9.60 12.93
CA ALA A 41 10.57 10.20 13.21
C ALA A 41 9.53 9.70 12.20
N ARG A 42 8.26 9.73 12.58
CA ARG A 42 7.13 9.55 11.66
C ARG A 42 7.18 10.66 10.60
N GLY A 43 7.08 10.27 9.33
CA GLY A 43 7.10 11.19 8.20
C GLY A 43 8.47 11.38 7.55
N VAL A 44 9.56 10.93 8.18
CA VAL A 44 10.92 11.18 7.68
C VAL A 44 11.15 10.49 6.34
N ALA A 45 10.90 9.18 6.24
CA ALA A 45 11.05 8.45 4.98
C ALA A 45 9.82 8.56 4.07
N ASP A 46 8.65 8.80 4.66
CA ASP A 46 7.35 8.75 3.98
C ASP A 46 6.41 9.86 4.52
N ASN A 47 6.36 11.05 3.91
CA ASN A 47 7.17 11.46 2.76
C ASN A 47 7.89 12.82 2.92
N LYS A 48 7.81 13.42 4.10
CA LYS A 48 8.33 14.77 4.38
C LYS A 48 9.83 14.92 4.14
N GLY A 49 10.64 13.91 4.44
CA GLY A 49 12.08 13.98 4.19
C GLY A 49 12.41 14.04 2.70
N ASN A 50 11.69 13.29 1.86
CA ASN A 50 11.87 13.36 0.40
C ASN A 50 11.50 14.74 -0.14
N LEU A 51 10.40 15.32 0.34
CA LEU A 51 10.00 16.68 -0.01
C LEU A 51 11.09 17.71 0.35
N LEU A 52 11.56 17.69 1.61
CA LEU A 52 12.61 18.61 2.07
C LEU A 52 13.92 18.43 1.29
N PHE A 53 14.33 17.19 1.02
CA PHE A 53 15.53 16.90 0.24
C PHE A 53 15.47 17.52 -1.16
N ARG A 54 14.30 17.45 -1.82
CA ARG A 54 14.10 18.03 -3.16
C ARG A 54 14.18 19.56 -3.14
N LEU A 55 13.61 20.19 -2.12
CA LEU A 55 13.68 21.64 -1.94
C LEU A 55 15.13 22.07 -1.72
N HIS A 56 15.87 21.40 -0.84
CA HIS A 56 17.29 21.70 -0.60
C HIS A 56 18.18 21.43 -1.82
N ALA A 57 17.86 20.41 -2.64
CA ALA A 57 18.57 20.17 -3.89
C ALA A 57 18.38 21.34 -4.89
N ILE A 58 17.18 21.89 -4.98
CA ILE A 58 16.89 23.09 -5.79
C ILE A 58 17.65 24.31 -5.25
N GLU A 59 17.61 24.53 -3.94
CA GLU A 59 18.34 25.64 -3.29
C GLU A 59 19.84 25.54 -3.55
N ALA A 60 20.43 24.36 -3.35
CA ALA A 60 21.85 24.11 -3.61
C ALA A 60 22.22 24.33 -5.09
N TYR A 61 21.37 23.86 -6.01
CA TYR A 61 21.58 24.09 -7.44
C TYR A 61 21.53 25.57 -7.80
N CYS A 62 20.53 26.31 -7.32
CA CYS A 62 20.41 27.74 -7.55
C CYS A 62 21.58 28.52 -6.92
N ALA A 63 22.06 28.12 -5.74
CA ALA A 63 23.23 28.73 -5.11
C ALA A 63 24.51 28.52 -5.95
N ALA A 64 24.67 27.36 -6.58
CA ALA A 64 25.84 27.03 -7.39
C ALA A 64 25.79 27.57 -8.83
N TYR A 65 24.59 27.62 -9.44
CA TYR A 65 24.41 27.88 -10.87
C TYR A 65 23.45 29.04 -11.19
N GLY A 66 22.92 29.72 -10.17
CA GLY A 66 22.04 30.90 -10.28
C GLY A 66 20.57 30.57 -10.47
N SER A 67 20.22 29.76 -11.47
CA SER A 67 18.82 29.41 -11.77
C SER A 67 18.66 28.01 -12.34
N LEU A 68 17.50 27.39 -12.11
CA LEU A 68 17.18 26.08 -12.69
C LEU A 68 17.08 26.15 -14.23
N PRO A 69 17.56 25.13 -14.96
CA PRO A 69 17.45 25.04 -16.42
C PRO A 69 16.04 24.64 -16.89
N LEU A 70 15.15 24.31 -15.96
CA LEU A 70 13.78 23.84 -16.20
C LEU A 70 12.81 24.45 -15.19
N ARG A 71 11.51 24.44 -15.50
CA ARG A 71 10.45 24.79 -14.54
C ARG A 71 10.17 23.57 -13.66
N VAL A 72 10.15 23.74 -12.34
CA VAL A 72 9.68 22.70 -11.41
C VAL A 72 8.28 23.05 -10.92
N CYS A 73 7.35 22.09 -10.98
CA CYS A 73 6.00 22.21 -10.45
C CYS A 73 5.82 21.19 -9.32
N PHE A 74 5.58 21.66 -8.09
CA PHE A 74 5.29 20.79 -6.98
C PHE A 74 3.78 20.59 -6.84
N VAL A 75 3.37 19.33 -6.70
CA VAL A 75 2.05 18.94 -6.21
C VAL A 75 2.29 18.22 -4.89
N ILE A 76 1.79 18.79 -3.79
CA ILE A 76 2.00 18.26 -2.45
C ILE A 76 0.63 17.89 -1.85
N ASP A 77 0.33 16.59 -1.85
CA ASP A 77 -0.93 16.05 -1.35
C ASP A 77 -0.97 16.00 0.19
N GLY A 78 -2.15 16.16 0.78
CA GLY A 78 -2.37 16.02 2.21
C GLY A 78 -3.30 14.85 2.56
N GLU A 79 -3.60 14.00 1.59
CA GLU A 79 -4.54 12.90 1.74
C GLU A 79 -4.01 11.56 1.18
N GLU A 80 -2.70 11.43 0.90
CA GLU A 80 -2.15 10.24 0.26
C GLU A 80 -2.33 8.99 1.11
N GLU A 81 -2.14 9.10 2.42
CA GLU A 81 -2.21 7.99 3.37
C GLU A 81 -3.66 7.51 3.59
N ILE A 82 -4.64 8.27 3.07
CA ILE A 82 -6.07 7.92 3.04
C ILE A 82 -6.59 7.70 1.60
N GLY A 83 -5.70 7.58 0.63
CA GLY A 83 -6.01 7.21 -0.75
C GLY A 83 -6.31 8.38 -1.69
N SER A 84 -5.86 9.59 -1.35
CA SER A 84 -5.96 10.80 -2.18
C SER A 84 -7.35 11.07 -2.77
N PRO A 85 -8.44 11.06 -1.95
CA PRO A 85 -9.81 11.12 -2.44
C PRO A 85 -10.12 12.33 -3.32
N HIS A 86 -9.42 13.46 -3.15
CA HIS A 86 -9.64 14.66 -3.95
C HIS A 86 -8.61 14.90 -5.07
N LEU A 87 -7.49 14.16 -5.10
CA LEU A 87 -6.40 14.42 -6.03
C LEU A 87 -6.82 14.26 -7.49
N THR A 88 -7.57 13.20 -7.82
CA THR A 88 -8.07 12.98 -9.20
C THR A 88 -8.93 14.16 -9.67
N ARG A 89 -9.84 14.65 -8.81
CA ARG A 89 -10.66 15.81 -9.12
C ARG A 89 -9.81 17.07 -9.32
N PHE A 90 -8.83 17.30 -8.45
CA PHE A 90 -7.91 18.43 -8.55
C PHE A 90 -7.14 18.40 -9.88
N VAL A 91 -6.57 17.25 -10.25
CA VAL A 91 -5.83 17.05 -11.50
C VAL A 91 -6.69 17.35 -12.73
N HIS A 92 -7.95 16.91 -12.75
CA HIS A 92 -8.87 17.22 -13.85
C HIS A 92 -9.26 18.69 -13.93
N GLN A 93 -9.47 19.36 -12.79
CA GLN A 93 -9.89 20.76 -12.73
C GLN A 93 -8.74 21.74 -12.99
N HIS A 94 -7.51 21.33 -12.68
CA HIS A 94 -6.33 22.20 -12.70
C HIS A 94 -5.22 21.67 -13.60
N ASN A 95 -5.56 20.86 -14.61
CA ASN A 95 -4.59 20.23 -15.51
C ASN A 95 -3.58 21.24 -16.10
N ASP A 96 -4.06 22.42 -16.49
CA ASP A 96 -3.23 23.48 -17.05
C ASP A 96 -2.17 24.02 -16.07
N LEU A 97 -2.40 23.93 -14.76
CA LEU A 97 -1.44 24.38 -13.73
C LEU A 97 -0.31 23.38 -13.50
N ILE A 98 -0.60 22.09 -13.69
CA ILE A 98 0.29 20.97 -13.34
C ILE A 98 0.84 20.22 -14.56
N ARG A 99 0.51 20.67 -15.77
CA ARG A 99 1.02 20.08 -17.01
C ARG A 99 2.55 20.09 -17.02
N ALA A 100 3.14 18.92 -17.27
CA ALA A 100 4.58 18.71 -17.24
C ALA A 100 5.05 17.74 -18.33
N ASP A 101 6.34 17.78 -18.63
CA ASP A 101 7.03 16.87 -19.56
C ASP A 101 7.45 15.56 -18.90
N GLY A 102 7.52 15.53 -17.57
CA GLY A 102 7.86 14.35 -16.78
C GLY A 102 7.44 14.53 -15.32
N CYS A 103 7.35 13.42 -14.60
CA CYS A 103 6.98 13.39 -13.19
C CYS A 103 8.00 12.60 -12.38
N ILE A 104 8.47 13.17 -11.27
CA ILE A 104 9.18 12.43 -10.22
C ILE A 104 8.17 12.11 -9.13
N TRP A 105 7.95 10.81 -8.91
CA TRP A 105 7.08 10.31 -7.85
C TRP A 105 7.66 10.59 -6.47
N GLU A 106 6.86 10.51 -5.41
CA GLU A 106 7.17 10.99 -4.05
C GLU A 106 8.39 10.38 -3.36
N SER A 107 8.73 9.14 -3.72
CA SER A 107 9.72 8.35 -2.98
C SER A 107 10.64 7.58 -3.92
N GLY A 108 11.78 7.19 -3.36
CA GLY A 108 12.77 6.32 -3.97
C GLY A 108 13.33 5.39 -2.91
N ARG A 109 13.88 4.25 -3.32
CA ARG A 109 14.46 3.26 -2.40
C ARG A 109 15.82 2.82 -2.92
N LYS A 110 16.65 2.32 -2.01
CA LYS A 110 17.85 1.56 -2.33
C LYS A 110 17.59 0.09 -2.04
N GLY A 111 18.16 -0.80 -2.84
CA GLY A 111 18.20 -2.22 -2.55
C GLY A 111 19.09 -2.53 -1.35
N ASP A 112 19.07 -3.78 -0.90
CA ASP A 112 19.92 -4.24 0.21
C ASP A 112 21.41 -4.17 -0.13
N ASP A 113 21.75 -4.12 -1.42
CA ASP A 113 23.07 -3.90 -1.97
C ASP A 113 23.45 -2.41 -2.13
N ASP A 114 22.65 -1.50 -1.55
CA ASP A 114 22.78 -0.05 -1.59
C ASP A 114 22.60 0.60 -2.98
N ARG A 115 22.19 -0.17 -4.01
CA ARG A 115 21.93 0.39 -5.34
C ARG A 115 20.59 1.13 -5.38
N PRO A 116 20.50 2.33 -5.97
CA PRO A 116 19.22 3.00 -6.20
C PRO A 116 18.29 2.17 -7.09
N LEU A 117 17.04 2.06 -6.69
CA LEU A 117 16.00 1.38 -7.45
C LEU A 117 15.17 2.41 -8.23
N LEU A 118 15.03 2.19 -9.53
CA LEU A 118 14.10 2.94 -10.37
C LEU A 118 12.79 2.16 -10.48
N GLN A 119 11.75 2.68 -9.86
CA GLN A 119 10.41 2.10 -9.92
C GLN A 119 9.63 2.69 -11.09
N LEU A 120 9.10 1.82 -11.96
CA LEU A 120 8.40 2.21 -13.18
C LEU A 120 6.87 2.06 -13.09
N GLY A 121 6.37 1.64 -11.93
CA GLY A 121 4.94 1.48 -11.71
C GLY A 121 4.61 1.06 -10.28
N VAL A 122 3.34 1.20 -9.92
CA VAL A 122 2.75 0.72 -8.67
C VAL A 122 1.54 -0.14 -9.00
N ARG A 123 1.21 -1.07 -8.12
CA ARG A 123 -0.04 -1.82 -8.19
C ARG A 123 -1.18 -0.98 -7.66
N GLY A 124 -2.37 -1.14 -8.23
CA GLY A 124 -3.60 -0.60 -7.66
C GLY A 124 -3.99 -1.32 -6.37
N ILE A 125 -4.94 -0.75 -5.65
CA ILE A 125 -5.57 -1.38 -4.48
C ILE A 125 -7.08 -1.14 -4.51
N LEU A 126 -7.84 -2.19 -4.25
CA LEU A 126 -9.25 -2.12 -3.87
C LEU A 126 -9.39 -2.64 -2.44
N PHE A 127 -10.07 -1.87 -1.58
CA PHE A 127 -10.31 -2.24 -0.19
C PHE A 127 -11.81 -2.38 0.05
N LEU A 128 -12.22 -3.48 0.67
CA LEU A 128 -13.62 -3.79 0.97
C LEU A 128 -13.81 -4.13 2.46
N GLU A 129 -14.89 -3.63 3.06
CA GLU A 129 -15.36 -4.05 4.38
C GLU A 129 -16.68 -4.83 4.22
N LEU A 130 -16.68 -6.09 4.63
CA LEU A 130 -17.86 -6.94 4.73
C LEU A 130 -18.29 -6.99 6.19
N SER A 131 -19.55 -6.64 6.49
CA SER A 131 -20.05 -6.70 7.85
C SER A 131 -21.44 -7.33 7.93
N ILE A 132 -21.65 -8.05 9.02
CA ILE A 132 -22.98 -8.54 9.43
C ILE A 132 -23.31 -7.87 10.75
N HIS A 133 -24.48 -7.25 10.81
CA HIS A 133 -25.00 -6.59 11.99
C HIS A 133 -26.37 -7.15 12.35
N SER A 134 -26.51 -7.63 13.58
CA SER A 134 -27.80 -7.93 14.20
C SER A 134 -28.33 -6.66 14.86
N PRO A 135 -29.62 -6.31 14.68
CA PRO A 135 -30.21 -5.11 15.28
C PRO A 135 -30.32 -5.20 16.82
N ALA A 136 -30.21 -6.40 17.39
CA ALA A 136 -30.21 -6.60 18.83
C ALA A 136 -28.86 -6.24 19.46
N ASN A 137 -28.84 -5.97 20.76
CA ASN A 137 -27.60 -5.97 21.52
C ASN A 137 -27.00 -7.37 21.59
N GLU A 138 -25.75 -7.45 22.02
CA GLU A 138 -25.13 -8.72 22.40
C GLU A 138 -25.99 -9.49 23.41
N ILE A 139 -26.13 -10.80 23.23
CA ILE A 139 -26.97 -11.66 24.09
C ILE A 139 -26.17 -12.81 24.71
N HIS A 140 -26.66 -13.38 25.81
CA HIS A 140 -25.99 -14.49 26.48
C HIS A 140 -25.84 -15.72 25.56
N SER A 141 -24.68 -16.37 25.54
CA SER A 141 -24.42 -17.48 24.61
C SER A 141 -25.22 -18.76 24.88
N SER A 142 -25.95 -18.86 25.99
CA SER A 142 -26.92 -19.95 26.22
C SER A 142 -28.05 -19.99 25.19
N TRP A 143 -28.29 -18.89 24.48
CA TRP A 143 -29.31 -18.79 23.43
C TRP A 143 -28.81 -19.25 22.05
N ALA A 144 -27.55 -19.71 21.93
CA ALA A 144 -26.91 -20.04 20.65
C ALA A 144 -27.56 -21.24 19.91
N ASN A 145 -28.41 -22.00 20.59
CA ASN A 145 -29.19 -23.07 19.96
C ASN A 145 -30.40 -22.56 19.16
N ILE A 146 -30.83 -21.31 19.35
CA ILE A 146 -32.00 -20.74 18.68
C ILE A 146 -31.75 -19.34 18.09
N VAL A 147 -30.60 -18.72 18.36
CA VAL A 147 -30.23 -17.41 17.82
C VAL A 147 -29.02 -17.54 16.90
N GLU A 148 -29.17 -17.05 15.67
CA GLU A 148 -28.06 -16.97 14.73
C GLU A 148 -26.93 -16.09 15.27
N ASN A 149 -25.70 -16.54 15.06
CA ASN A 149 -24.51 -15.83 15.48
C ASN A 149 -23.87 -15.11 14.27
N PRO A 150 -23.83 -13.76 14.26
CA PRO A 150 -23.18 -12.97 13.20
C PRO A 150 -21.75 -13.42 12.87
N SER A 151 -20.99 -13.94 13.84
CA SER A 151 -19.65 -14.49 13.59
C SER A 151 -19.69 -15.71 12.68
N PHE A 152 -20.58 -16.68 12.95
CA PHE A 152 -20.72 -17.87 12.10
C PHE A 152 -21.25 -17.52 10.72
N MET A 153 -22.23 -16.62 10.67
CA MET A 153 -22.76 -16.13 9.40
C MET A 153 -21.65 -15.48 8.57
N LEU A 154 -20.83 -14.60 9.16
CA LEU A 154 -19.77 -13.92 8.42
C LEU A 154 -18.72 -14.93 7.92
N MET A 155 -18.31 -15.89 8.75
CA MET A 155 -17.35 -16.92 8.33
C MET A 155 -17.89 -17.76 7.17
N ASP A 156 -19.16 -18.20 7.22
CA ASP A 156 -19.76 -18.94 6.10
C ASP A 156 -19.87 -18.10 4.83
N ARG A 157 -20.36 -16.86 4.94
CA ARG A 157 -20.50 -15.96 3.78
C ARG A 157 -19.16 -15.58 3.18
N LEU A 158 -18.16 -15.29 4.02
CA LEU A 158 -16.80 -15.00 3.57
C LEU A 158 -16.18 -16.21 2.87
N ARG A 159 -16.28 -17.42 3.45
CA ARG A 159 -15.79 -18.64 2.82
C ARG A 159 -16.42 -18.84 1.43
N ARG A 160 -17.74 -18.75 1.33
CA ARG A 160 -18.47 -18.89 0.04
C ARG A 160 -18.05 -17.82 -0.96
N ALA A 161 -17.90 -16.56 -0.51
CA ALA A 161 -17.41 -15.49 -1.37
C ALA A 161 -16.01 -15.86 -1.90
N LEU A 162 -15.06 -16.20 -1.03
CA LEU A 162 -13.70 -16.58 -1.44
C LEU A 162 -13.70 -17.78 -2.41
N GLU A 163 -14.55 -18.78 -2.22
CA GLU A 163 -14.71 -19.92 -3.14
C GLU A 163 -15.21 -19.52 -4.53
N THR A 164 -16.01 -18.45 -4.63
CA THR A 164 -16.46 -17.90 -5.93
C THR A 164 -15.47 -16.90 -6.53
N LEU A 165 -14.69 -16.24 -5.67
CA LEU A 165 -13.79 -15.17 -6.06
C LEU A 165 -12.36 -15.64 -6.34
N THR A 166 -12.03 -16.87 -5.98
CA THR A 166 -10.69 -17.42 -6.16
C THR A 166 -10.69 -18.85 -6.67
N ASP A 167 -9.63 -19.23 -7.39
CA ASP A 167 -9.39 -20.62 -7.78
C ASP A 167 -8.82 -21.46 -6.62
N ALA A 168 -8.57 -22.74 -6.88
CA ALA A 168 -7.98 -23.65 -5.89
C ALA A 168 -6.57 -23.24 -5.41
N ALA A 169 -5.88 -22.35 -6.13
CA ALA A 169 -4.59 -21.78 -5.73
C ALA A 169 -4.74 -20.42 -5.01
N GLY A 170 -5.98 -19.99 -4.74
CA GLY A 170 -6.29 -18.72 -4.09
C GLY A 170 -5.99 -17.50 -4.98
N ARG A 171 -5.99 -17.67 -6.31
CA ARG A 171 -5.85 -16.58 -7.27
C ARG A 171 -7.23 -16.00 -7.59
N PRO A 172 -7.40 -14.68 -7.61
CA PRO A 172 -8.70 -14.07 -7.96
C PRO A 172 -9.20 -14.53 -9.34
N THR A 173 -10.48 -14.92 -9.44
CA THR A 173 -11.12 -15.49 -10.66
C THR A 173 -12.25 -14.63 -11.22
N PHE A 174 -12.37 -13.36 -10.79
CA PHE A 174 -13.45 -12.48 -11.24
C PHE A 174 -13.55 -12.43 -12.78
N ASP A 175 -14.72 -12.83 -13.30
CA ASP A 175 -15.07 -12.64 -14.70
C ASP A 175 -14.96 -11.15 -15.07
N ASN A 176 -14.42 -10.86 -16.26
CA ASN A 176 -14.10 -9.52 -16.79
C ASN A 176 -12.93 -8.77 -16.14
N LEU A 177 -12.60 -8.96 -14.84
CA LEU A 177 -11.40 -8.33 -14.25
C LEU A 177 -10.12 -8.92 -14.83
N LEU A 178 -10.06 -10.25 -15.01
CA LEU A 178 -8.90 -10.94 -15.58
C LEU A 178 -8.79 -10.79 -17.10
N HIS A 179 -9.90 -10.52 -17.79
CA HIS A 179 -9.93 -10.45 -19.26
C HIS A 179 -9.16 -9.25 -19.79
N ASP A 180 -9.18 -8.14 -19.04
CA ASP A 180 -8.52 -6.88 -19.39
C ASP A 180 -7.16 -6.70 -18.70
N LEU A 181 -6.63 -7.72 -18.01
CA LEU A 181 -5.30 -7.61 -17.42
C LEU A 181 -4.23 -7.64 -18.50
N PRO A 182 -3.35 -6.63 -18.57
CA PRO A 182 -2.23 -6.67 -19.50
C PRO A 182 -1.31 -7.84 -19.15
N THR A 183 -0.97 -8.62 -20.18
CA THR A 183 0.05 -9.66 -20.04
C THR A 183 1.42 -8.99 -20.11
N PRO A 184 2.36 -9.28 -19.18
CA PRO A 184 3.69 -8.70 -19.22
C PRO A 184 4.38 -9.04 -20.55
N SER A 185 5.01 -8.06 -21.15
CA SER A 185 5.79 -8.25 -22.38
C SER A 185 7.09 -9.03 -22.09
N GLU A 186 7.75 -9.54 -23.13
CA GLU A 186 9.08 -10.14 -22.99
C GLU A 186 10.10 -9.16 -22.39
N ALA A 187 9.96 -7.85 -22.68
CA ALA A 187 10.80 -6.82 -22.07
C ALA A 187 10.57 -6.72 -20.55
N ASP A 188 9.30 -6.76 -20.11
CA ASP A 188 8.95 -6.76 -18.69
C ASP A 188 9.49 -8.00 -17.98
N LEU A 189 9.33 -9.18 -18.60
CA LEU A 189 9.82 -10.43 -18.06
C LEU A 189 11.35 -10.49 -18.00
N THR A 190 12.05 -9.85 -18.94
CA THR A 190 13.50 -9.71 -18.92
C THR A 190 13.95 -8.79 -17.78
N LEU A 191 13.24 -7.69 -17.52
CA LEU A 191 13.54 -6.78 -16.41
C LEU A 191 13.47 -7.47 -15.04
N LEU A 192 12.63 -8.51 -14.88
CA LEU A 192 12.56 -9.29 -13.64
C LEU A 192 13.91 -9.92 -13.27
N GLU A 193 14.75 -10.26 -14.25
CA GLU A 193 16.08 -10.84 -14.02
C GLU A 193 17.07 -9.85 -13.40
N THR A 194 16.78 -8.55 -13.50
CA THR A 194 17.62 -7.47 -12.95
C THR A 194 17.28 -7.12 -11.51
N VAL A 195 16.12 -7.59 -11.01
CA VAL A 195 15.65 -7.29 -9.66
C VAL A 195 16.40 -8.17 -8.66
N PRO A 196 17.17 -7.59 -7.72
CA PRO A 196 17.90 -8.37 -6.71
C PRO A 196 16.89 -8.94 -5.70
N PHE A 197 16.47 -10.18 -5.92
CA PHE A 197 15.52 -10.87 -5.05
C PHE A 197 15.92 -12.34 -4.89
N ASP A 198 16.24 -12.73 -3.67
CA ASP A 198 16.47 -14.12 -3.30
C ASP A 198 15.29 -14.64 -2.47
N LEU A 199 14.58 -15.62 -3.02
CA LEU A 199 13.35 -16.13 -2.43
C LEU A 199 13.59 -16.86 -1.09
N ALA A 200 14.71 -17.57 -0.98
CA ALA A 200 15.06 -18.33 0.23
C ALA A 200 15.45 -17.39 1.38
N THR A 201 16.27 -16.38 1.10
CA THR A 201 16.66 -15.32 2.05
C THR A 201 15.41 -14.57 2.50
N PHE A 202 14.55 -14.14 1.58
CA PHE A 202 13.28 -13.50 1.91
C PHE A 202 12.43 -14.35 2.87
N GLN A 203 12.33 -15.65 2.62
CA GLN A 203 11.58 -16.56 3.46
C GLN A 203 12.15 -16.67 4.88
N ILE A 204 13.47 -16.83 5.00
CA ILE A 204 14.18 -17.00 6.27
C ILE A 204 14.14 -15.71 7.10
N GLU A 205 14.51 -14.58 6.51
CA GLU A 205 14.61 -13.31 7.23
C GLU A 205 13.26 -12.78 7.71
N ARG A 206 12.20 -13.01 6.91
CA ARG A 206 10.84 -12.61 7.29
C ARG A 206 10.14 -13.65 8.17
N GLY A 207 10.68 -14.87 8.28
CA GLY A 207 10.08 -15.96 9.04
C GLY A 207 8.70 -16.37 8.51
N VAL A 208 8.53 -16.39 7.19
CA VAL A 208 7.23 -16.64 6.54
C VAL A 208 7.16 -18.00 5.85
N LEU A 209 5.95 -18.48 5.61
CA LEU A 209 5.69 -19.61 4.73
C LEU A 209 5.35 -19.10 3.33
N LEU A 210 5.95 -19.71 2.31
CA LEU A 210 5.63 -19.43 0.92
C LEU A 210 4.34 -20.13 0.53
N ARG A 211 3.60 -19.56 -0.43
CA ARG A 211 2.44 -20.22 -1.05
C ARG A 211 2.87 -21.48 -1.78
N ASP A 212 1.98 -22.47 -1.86
CA ASP A 212 2.23 -23.71 -2.59
C ASP A 212 2.67 -23.46 -4.03
N GLY A 213 3.71 -24.18 -4.46
CA GLY A 213 4.30 -24.05 -5.79
C GLY A 213 5.19 -22.81 -5.99
N MET A 214 5.41 -21.99 -4.97
CA MET A 214 6.31 -20.84 -5.04
C MET A 214 7.77 -21.27 -4.80
N THR A 215 8.48 -21.63 -5.88
CA THR A 215 9.81 -22.24 -5.79
C THR A 215 10.94 -21.41 -6.40
N THR A 216 10.62 -20.44 -7.27
CA THR A 216 11.66 -19.66 -7.98
C THR A 216 11.49 -18.15 -7.77
N PRO A 217 12.59 -17.37 -7.66
CA PRO A 217 12.53 -15.91 -7.58
C PRO A 217 11.79 -15.27 -8.75
N ARG A 218 12.01 -15.76 -9.98
CA ARG A 218 11.35 -15.23 -11.19
C ARG A 218 9.84 -15.38 -11.10
N GLU A 219 9.33 -16.55 -10.70
CA GLU A 219 7.89 -16.77 -10.55
C GLU A 219 7.32 -15.90 -9.42
N ALA A 220 8.04 -15.76 -8.30
CA ALA A 220 7.62 -14.91 -7.19
C ALA A 220 7.47 -13.45 -7.63
N LEU A 221 8.47 -12.90 -8.34
CA LEU A 221 8.43 -11.55 -8.86
C LEU A 221 7.35 -11.36 -9.93
N ARG A 222 7.18 -12.34 -10.83
CA ARG A 222 6.12 -12.31 -11.85
C ARG A 222 4.74 -12.20 -11.19
N ARG A 223 4.44 -13.02 -10.18
CA ARG A 223 3.16 -12.92 -9.44
C ARG A 223 3.07 -11.63 -8.64
N LEU A 224 4.15 -11.22 -7.99
CA LEU A 224 4.17 -10.02 -7.16
C LEU A 224 3.83 -8.75 -7.98
N PHE A 225 4.34 -8.63 -9.20
CA PHE A 225 4.14 -7.43 -10.01
C PHE A 225 2.94 -7.51 -10.95
N PHE A 226 2.64 -8.69 -11.51
CA PHE A 226 1.68 -8.82 -12.61
C PHE A 226 0.43 -9.63 -12.27
N GLU A 227 0.32 -10.23 -11.09
CA GLU A 227 -0.90 -10.95 -10.70
C GLU A 227 -1.69 -10.21 -9.61
N PRO A 228 -3.03 -10.27 -9.68
CA PRO A 228 -3.86 -9.72 -8.62
C PRO A 228 -3.78 -10.59 -7.37
N THR A 229 -4.14 -10.01 -6.22
CA THR A 229 -4.25 -10.73 -4.95
C THR A 229 -5.65 -10.59 -4.38
N CYS A 230 -6.06 -11.55 -3.56
CA CYS A 230 -7.17 -11.41 -2.63
C CYS A 230 -6.64 -11.78 -1.24
N ASN A 231 -6.70 -10.82 -0.33
CA ASN A 231 -6.18 -10.97 1.02
C ASN A 231 -7.24 -10.57 2.05
N VAL A 232 -7.36 -11.34 3.13
CA VAL A 232 -8.15 -10.96 4.30
C VAL A 232 -7.21 -10.28 5.29
N CYS A 233 -7.16 -8.95 5.23
CA CYS A 233 -6.27 -8.15 6.08
C CYS A 233 -6.84 -7.85 7.47
N GLY A 234 -8.13 -8.15 7.70
CA GLY A 234 -8.73 -7.97 9.01
C GLY A 234 -9.94 -8.88 9.23
N PHE A 235 -10.07 -9.40 10.45
CA PHE A 235 -11.23 -10.15 10.87
C PHE A 235 -11.52 -9.81 12.34
N SER A 236 -12.71 -9.29 12.64
CA SER A 236 -13.06 -8.78 13.95
C SER A 236 -14.46 -9.22 14.34
N VAL A 237 -14.54 -10.05 15.37
CA VAL A 237 -15.78 -10.63 15.88
C VAL A 237 -15.73 -10.76 17.41
N GLY A 238 -16.86 -10.54 18.08
CA GLY A 238 -17.01 -10.89 19.50
C GLY A 238 -16.06 -10.19 20.47
N TYR A 239 -15.81 -10.87 21.58
CA TYR A 239 -14.95 -10.39 22.67
C TYR A 239 -13.49 -10.71 22.38
N GLY A 240 -12.66 -9.67 22.22
CA GLY A 240 -11.23 -9.79 21.87
C GLY A 240 -10.25 -9.51 23.00
N ALA A 241 -10.71 -9.32 24.24
CA ALA A 241 -9.85 -9.01 25.39
C ALA A 241 -9.51 -10.29 26.21
N PRO A 242 -8.52 -10.24 27.13
CA PRO A 242 -8.18 -11.39 27.97
C PRO A 242 -9.35 -11.88 28.83
N GLY A 243 -9.50 -13.20 28.98
CA GLY A 243 -10.56 -13.82 29.78
C GLY A 243 -11.69 -14.37 28.92
N VAL A 244 -12.89 -14.48 29.51
CA VAL A 244 -14.06 -15.10 28.87
C VAL A 244 -15.25 -14.16 28.94
N LYS A 245 -16.01 -14.07 27.85
CA LYS A 245 -17.33 -13.45 27.80
C LYS A 245 -18.31 -14.38 27.08
N THR A 246 -19.30 -14.90 27.80
CA THR A 246 -20.29 -15.86 27.28
C THR A 246 -21.38 -15.15 26.48
N VAL A 247 -21.07 -14.80 25.23
CA VAL A 247 -21.89 -13.88 24.43
C VAL A 247 -22.04 -14.32 22.97
N ILE A 248 -23.18 -13.99 22.37
CA ILE A 248 -23.37 -13.94 20.92
C ILE A 248 -23.19 -12.48 20.50
N PRO A 249 -22.18 -12.16 19.67
CA PRO A 249 -21.96 -10.78 19.24
C PRO A 249 -23.09 -10.29 18.36
N ASN A 250 -23.31 -8.98 18.33
CA ASN A 250 -24.25 -8.36 17.41
C ASN A 250 -23.58 -7.79 16.14
N ARG A 251 -22.25 -7.89 16.02
CA ARG A 251 -21.51 -7.44 14.85
C ARG A 251 -20.32 -8.34 14.56
N ALA A 252 -20.10 -8.57 13.27
CA ALA A 252 -18.94 -9.25 12.74
C ALA A 252 -18.43 -8.47 11.52
N VAL A 253 -17.12 -8.30 11.39
CA VAL A 253 -16.50 -7.54 10.29
C VAL A 253 -15.32 -8.31 9.71
N ALA A 254 -15.24 -8.41 8.39
CA ALA A 254 -14.08 -8.84 7.64
C ALA A 254 -13.63 -7.71 6.72
N LYS A 255 -12.32 -7.50 6.65
CA LYS A 255 -11.69 -6.52 5.76
C LYS A 255 -10.85 -7.25 4.74
N LEU A 256 -11.06 -6.91 3.47
CA LEU A 256 -10.37 -7.50 2.35
C LEU A 256 -9.63 -6.43 1.57
N ASP A 257 -8.44 -6.76 1.10
CA ASP A 257 -7.73 -5.96 0.11
C ASP A 257 -7.38 -6.80 -1.12
N PHE A 258 -7.42 -6.12 -2.27
CA PHE A 258 -7.05 -6.66 -3.55
C PHE A 258 -5.97 -5.77 -4.13
N ARG A 259 -4.75 -6.30 -4.29
CA ARG A 259 -3.76 -5.65 -5.15
C ARG A 259 -4.08 -5.94 -6.60
N LEU A 260 -4.17 -4.88 -7.40
CA LEU A 260 -4.47 -4.95 -8.83
C LEU A 260 -3.16 -4.75 -9.60
N PRO A 261 -2.84 -5.58 -10.60
CA PRO A 261 -1.64 -5.37 -11.40
C PRO A 261 -1.72 -4.05 -12.19
N PRO A 262 -0.59 -3.57 -12.73
CA PRO A 262 -0.56 -2.40 -13.61
C PRO A 262 -1.53 -2.58 -14.79
N ALA A 263 -2.12 -1.47 -15.26
CA ALA A 263 -2.94 -1.41 -16.46
C ALA A 263 -2.11 -1.11 -17.71
#